data_AF-A0A2N0FRN1-F1
#
_entry.id   AF-A0A2N0FRN1-F1
#
_cell.length_a   1.000
_cell.length_b   1.000
_cell.length_c   1.000
_cell.angle_alpha   90.00
_cell.angle_beta   90.00
_cell.angle_gamma   90.00
#
_symmetry.space_group_name_H-M   'P 1'
#
loop_
_entity.id
_entity.type
_entity.pdbx_description
1 polymer ?
#
loop_
_entity_poly.entity_id
_entity_poly.type
_entity_poly.pdbx_seq_one_letter_code
_entity_poly.pdbx_strand_id
1 'polypeptide(L)'
;MKKLNTVIFSLLLLVVSCSDNDDEVDLEHPELKGTWLLVERRPGDGSSRGFEKVDSEKQIMFFEDGTFKSNGNLCYNDTSTEENTSGAYVINDTIITQFTFDNYLVPEDCDSENRVVLYLSMEKSSLILTYPGFEGSAQIYRKN
;
A
#
# COMPACT_ATOMS: atom_id res chain seq x y z
N MET A 1 19.46 -59.21 -48.41
CA MET A 1 18.23 -58.52 -47.96
C MET A 1 18.30 -58.24 -46.46
N LYS A 2 18.72 -57.06 -46.01
CA LYS A 2 18.44 -56.59 -44.64
C LYS A 2 18.25 -55.07 -44.67
N LYS A 3 17.09 -54.65 -44.18
CA LYS A 3 16.50 -53.32 -44.30
C LYS A 3 17.25 -52.33 -43.40
N LEU A 4 17.54 -51.14 -43.92
CA LEU A 4 18.10 -50.03 -43.15
C LEU A 4 16.94 -49.35 -42.43
N ASN A 5 16.80 -49.61 -41.13
CA ASN A 5 15.78 -48.99 -40.29
C ASN A 5 16.22 -47.58 -39.87
N THR A 6 15.47 -46.59 -40.32
CA THR A 6 15.39 -45.23 -39.76
C THR A 6 14.87 -45.31 -38.32
N VAL A 7 15.61 -44.78 -37.35
CA VAL A 7 15.06 -44.34 -36.06
C VAL A 7 15.70 -43.01 -35.68
N ILE A 8 14.91 -41.96 -35.86
CA ILE A 8 15.10 -40.60 -35.40
C ILE A 8 15.00 -40.62 -33.88
N PHE A 9 16.10 -40.39 -33.16
CA PHE A 9 16.06 -40.19 -31.72
C PHE A 9 15.90 -38.70 -31.45
N SER A 10 14.64 -38.27 -31.41
CA SER A 10 14.22 -36.92 -31.08
C SER A 10 14.78 -36.46 -29.75
N LEU A 11 15.49 -35.34 -29.84
CA LEU A 11 15.66 -34.26 -28.88
C LEU A 11 14.65 -34.29 -27.72
N LEU A 12 15.11 -34.72 -26.54
CA LEU A 12 14.41 -34.45 -25.27
C LEU A 12 14.53 -32.95 -24.97
N LEU A 13 13.48 -32.22 -25.32
CA LEU A 13 13.21 -30.89 -24.77
C LEU A 13 12.71 -31.09 -23.32
N LEU A 14 13.59 -30.78 -22.38
CA LEU A 14 13.22 -30.54 -20.98
C LEU A 14 12.41 -29.23 -20.94
N VAL A 15 11.09 -29.33 -20.96
CA VAL A 15 10.22 -28.22 -20.56
C VAL A 15 10.18 -28.21 -19.03
N VAL A 16 11.06 -27.41 -18.43
CA VAL A 16 10.88 -26.95 -17.05
C VAL A 16 9.73 -25.95 -17.09
N SER A 17 8.53 -26.42 -16.76
CA SER A 17 7.41 -25.55 -16.42
C SER A 17 7.60 -25.14 -14.97
N CYS A 18 8.11 -23.93 -14.73
CA CYS A 18 7.80 -23.25 -13.47
C CYS A 18 6.31 -22.93 -13.53
N SER A 19 5.51 -23.63 -12.73
CA SER A 19 4.26 -23.04 -12.28
C SER A 19 4.67 -22.00 -11.24
N ASP A 20 4.59 -20.72 -11.59
CA ASP A 20 4.37 -19.71 -10.56
C ASP A 20 2.98 -20.03 -10.02
N ASN A 21 2.94 -20.87 -8.99
CA ASN A 21 1.91 -20.76 -7.99
C ASN A 21 2.32 -19.52 -7.21
N ASP A 22 1.92 -18.35 -7.72
CA ASP A 22 1.72 -17.20 -6.87
C ASP A 22 0.58 -17.62 -5.95
N ASP A 23 0.94 -18.33 -4.88
CA ASP A 23 0.11 -18.51 -3.72
C ASP A 23 -0.30 -17.08 -3.35
N GLU A 24 -1.56 -16.73 -3.61
CA GLU A 24 -2.19 -15.55 -3.05
C GLU A 24 -2.05 -15.71 -1.54
N VAL A 25 -0.99 -15.11 -1.00
CA VAL A 25 -0.87 -14.95 0.44
C VAL A 25 -1.93 -13.91 0.77
N ASP A 26 -3.11 -14.41 1.13
CA ASP A 26 -4.13 -13.62 1.81
C ASP A 26 -3.55 -13.26 3.18
N LEU A 27 -2.72 -12.23 3.18
CA LEU A 27 -2.26 -11.55 4.36
C LEU A 27 -3.45 -10.77 4.88
N GLU A 28 -4.39 -11.47 5.52
CA GLU A 28 -5.36 -10.81 6.38
C GLU A 28 -4.54 -10.07 7.45
N HIS A 29 -4.43 -8.75 7.32
CA HIS A 29 -3.86 -7.84 8.32
C HIS A 29 -5.01 -7.29 9.19
N PRO A 30 -5.58 -8.09 10.14
CA PRO A 30 -6.71 -7.67 10.96
C PRO A 30 -6.38 -6.42 11.80
N GLU A 31 -5.11 -6.20 12.12
CA GLU A 31 -4.62 -5.03 12.82
C GLU A 31 -4.89 -3.73 12.07
N LEU A 32 -4.85 -3.75 10.73
CA LEU A 32 -5.09 -2.58 9.88
C LEU A 32 -6.58 -2.26 9.74
N LYS A 33 -7.45 -3.27 9.78
CA LYS A 33 -8.90 -3.10 9.57
C LYS A 33 -9.53 -2.20 10.63
N GLY A 34 -10.55 -1.45 10.22
CA GLY A 34 -11.28 -0.52 11.08
C GLY A 34 -10.90 0.94 10.87
N THR A 35 -11.30 1.79 11.82
CA THR A 35 -11.21 3.25 11.70
C THR A 35 -10.01 3.82 12.45
N TRP A 36 -9.33 4.76 11.80
CA TRP A 36 -8.11 5.41 12.27
C TRP A 36 -8.29 6.92 12.24
N LEU A 37 -8.04 7.61 13.36
CA LEU A 37 -8.13 9.06 13.51
C LEU A 37 -6.75 9.71 13.37
N LEU A 38 -6.65 10.78 12.60
CA LEU A 38 -5.43 11.57 12.44
C LEU A 38 -5.07 12.27 13.75
N VAL A 39 -3.82 12.10 14.22
CA VAL A 39 -3.36 12.70 15.50
C VAL A 39 -2.12 13.56 15.34
N GLU A 40 -1.26 13.24 14.37
CA GLU A 40 -0.04 14.01 14.10
C GLU A 40 0.23 14.08 12.60
N ARG A 41 0.92 15.15 12.21
CA ARG A 41 1.34 15.39 10.83
C ARG A 41 2.78 15.88 10.82
N ARG A 42 3.54 15.51 9.81
CA ARG A 42 4.82 16.16 9.46
C ARG A 42 4.66 16.77 8.07
N PRO A 43 4.68 18.10 7.94
CA PRO A 43 4.76 18.75 6.63
C PRO A 43 6.02 18.28 5.90
N GLY A 44 5.92 18.00 4.60
CA GLY A 44 7.10 17.95 3.73
C GLY A 44 7.28 19.31 3.12
N ASP A 45 7.85 20.23 3.89
CA ASP A 45 8.18 21.60 3.49
C ASP A 45 9.70 21.88 3.63
N GLY A 46 10.50 20.81 3.69
CA GLY A 46 11.93 20.86 3.94
C GLY A 46 12.31 21.34 5.35
N SER A 47 11.35 21.58 6.24
CA SER A 47 11.66 21.97 7.62
C SER A 47 12.25 20.80 8.40
N SER A 48 13.20 21.10 9.27
CA SER A 48 13.75 20.12 10.22
C SER A 48 12.76 19.75 11.34
N ARG A 49 11.50 20.18 11.24
CA ARG A 49 10.48 19.97 12.27
C ARG A 49 9.96 18.53 12.18
N GLY A 50 9.83 17.91 13.35
CA GLY A 50 9.26 16.57 13.48
C GLY A 50 7.75 16.56 13.28
N PHE A 51 7.11 15.50 13.74
CA PHE A 51 5.65 15.43 13.80
C PHE A 51 5.10 16.49 14.77
N GLU A 52 4.06 17.19 14.32
CA GLU A 52 3.25 18.10 15.11
C GLU A 52 1.88 17.47 15.38
N LYS A 53 1.37 17.66 16.60
CA LYS A 53 0.01 17.25 16.96
C LYS A 53 -1.00 18.11 16.21
N VAL A 54 -2.07 17.47 15.76
CA VAL A 54 -3.17 18.15 15.08
C VAL A 54 -4.47 17.89 15.83
N ASP A 55 -5.36 18.87 15.82
CA ASP A 55 -6.75 18.73 16.26
C ASP A 55 -7.59 18.58 14.98
N SER A 56 -7.90 17.33 14.63
CA SER A 56 -8.56 16.98 13.37
C SER A 56 -9.54 15.84 13.59
N GLU A 57 -10.70 15.91 12.92
CA GLU A 57 -11.69 14.84 12.86
C GLU A 57 -11.46 13.90 11.66
N LYS A 58 -10.32 14.05 10.96
CA LYS A 58 -9.98 13.26 9.78
C LYS A 58 -9.75 11.80 10.15
N GLN A 59 -10.46 10.92 9.47
CA GLN A 59 -10.50 9.48 9.72
C GLN A 59 -10.34 8.70 8.42
N ILE A 60 -9.65 7.57 8.51
CA ILE A 60 -9.55 6.57 7.44
C ILE A 60 -10.10 5.24 7.97
N MET A 61 -10.99 4.62 7.20
CA MET A 61 -11.53 3.29 7.48
C MET A 61 -11.00 2.30 6.44
N PHE A 62 -10.36 1.22 6.90
CA PHE A 62 -9.90 0.11 6.06
C PHE A 62 -10.89 -1.05 6.13
N PHE A 63 -11.31 -1.54 4.97
CA PHE A 63 -12.29 -2.61 4.82
C PHE A 63 -11.63 -3.97 4.58
N GLU A 64 -12.39 -5.04 4.81
CA GLU A 64 -11.92 -6.41 4.59
C GLU A 64 -11.58 -6.69 3.13
N ASP A 65 -12.31 -6.08 2.20
CA ASP A 65 -12.21 -6.25 0.74
C ASP A 65 -11.01 -5.55 0.07
N GLY A 66 -10.07 -5.00 0.84
CA GLY A 66 -8.90 -4.30 0.29
C GLY A 66 -9.18 -2.85 -0.11
N THR A 67 -10.35 -2.30 0.23
CA THR A 67 -10.67 -0.88 -0.01
C THR A 67 -10.52 -0.03 1.25
N PHE A 68 -10.47 1.29 1.07
CA PHE A 68 -10.54 2.26 2.17
C PHE A 68 -11.48 3.43 1.85
N LYS A 69 -11.93 4.12 2.90
CA LYS A 69 -12.62 5.41 2.82
C LYS A 69 -12.04 6.39 3.82
N SER A 70 -11.84 7.62 3.40
CA SER A 70 -11.43 8.76 4.22
C SER A 70 -12.51 9.83 4.18
N ASN A 71 -12.83 10.43 5.33
CA ASN A 71 -13.71 11.60 5.40
C ASN A 71 -12.97 12.92 5.06
N GLY A 72 -11.78 12.84 4.47
CA GLY A 72 -11.02 13.99 4.00
C GLY A 72 -10.01 13.63 2.92
N ASN A 73 -9.44 14.65 2.29
CA ASN A 73 -8.60 14.52 1.09
C ASN A 73 -7.27 13.77 1.38
N LEU A 74 -7.00 12.65 0.70
CA LEU A 74 -5.70 11.95 0.82
C LEU A 74 -4.70 12.25 -0.31
N CYS A 75 -5.07 13.07 -1.28
CA CYS A 75 -4.20 13.52 -2.38
C CYS A 75 -3.12 14.48 -1.88
N TYR A 76 -3.44 15.25 -0.85
CA TYR A 76 -2.53 16.18 -0.20
C TYR A 76 -2.35 15.82 1.26
N ASN A 77 -1.15 16.09 1.78
CA ASN A 77 -0.94 16.02 3.22
C ASN A 77 -1.69 17.21 3.83
N ASP A 78 -2.94 17.05 4.21
CA ASP A 78 -3.74 18.04 4.93
C ASP A 78 -4.49 17.42 6.11
N THR A 79 -5.06 18.27 6.96
CA THR A 79 -5.84 17.87 8.13
C THR A 79 -7.35 18.06 7.93
N SER A 80 -7.77 18.36 6.71
CA SER A 80 -9.15 18.70 6.36
C SER A 80 -10.04 17.46 6.34
N THR A 81 -11.31 17.64 6.71
CA THR A 81 -12.39 16.67 6.52
C THR A 81 -13.31 17.06 5.36
N GLU A 82 -12.82 17.94 4.49
CA GLU A 82 -13.46 18.27 3.22
C GLU A 82 -12.90 17.34 2.14
N GLU A 83 -13.71 17.08 1.11
CA GLU A 83 -13.34 16.23 -0.04
C GLU A 83 -12.96 14.80 0.35
N ASN A 84 -13.97 13.97 0.57
CA ASN A 84 -13.78 12.56 0.86
C ASN A 84 -12.93 11.88 -0.22
N THR A 85 -12.06 10.97 0.21
CA THR A 85 -11.24 10.15 -0.69
C THR A 85 -11.49 8.68 -0.41
N SER A 86 -11.49 7.87 -1.44
CA SER A 86 -11.61 6.43 -1.40
C SER A 86 -10.64 5.78 -2.37
N GLY A 87 -10.47 4.47 -2.24
CA GLY A 87 -9.67 3.71 -3.17
C GLY A 87 -9.29 2.34 -2.63
N ALA A 88 -8.27 1.76 -3.23
CA ALA A 88 -7.72 0.46 -2.85
C ALA A 88 -6.42 0.62 -2.07
N TYR A 89 -6.12 -0.37 -1.24
CA TYR A 89 -4.82 -0.50 -0.60
C TYR A 89 -4.25 -1.89 -0.86
N VAL A 90 -2.92 -1.96 -0.87
CA VAL A 90 -2.15 -3.17 -1.13
C VAL A 90 -1.19 -3.38 0.02
N ILE A 91 -1.19 -4.58 0.57
CA ILE A 91 -0.21 -5.01 1.57
C ILE A 91 0.42 -6.30 1.05
N ASN A 92 1.68 -6.21 0.66
CA ASN A 92 2.43 -7.35 0.12
C ASN A 92 3.46 -7.89 1.13
N ASP A 93 3.79 -7.11 2.16
CA ASP A 93 4.72 -7.54 3.20
C ASP A 93 3.99 -8.06 4.43
N THR A 94 4.36 -9.26 4.87
CA THR A 94 3.98 -9.83 6.17
C THR A 94 4.33 -8.93 7.37
N ILE A 95 5.34 -8.05 7.22
CA ILE A 95 5.83 -7.16 8.28
C ILE A 95 5.54 -5.70 7.92
N ILE A 96 4.33 -5.25 8.21
CA ILE A 96 3.94 -3.84 8.01
C ILE A 96 4.63 -2.86 8.97
N THR A 97 5.50 -3.32 9.88
CA THR A 97 6.09 -2.48 10.93
C THR A 97 7.24 -1.58 10.46
N GLN A 98 7.62 -1.67 9.19
CA GLN A 98 8.70 -0.90 8.59
C GLN A 98 8.18 -0.17 7.35
N PHE A 99 8.81 0.95 7.02
CA PHE A 99 8.53 1.61 5.75
C PHE A 99 8.99 0.72 4.59
N THR A 100 8.09 0.49 3.64
CA THR A 100 8.36 -0.19 2.38
C THR A 100 7.54 0.47 1.26
N PHE A 101 8.01 0.33 0.02
CA PHE A 101 7.26 0.73 -1.16
C PHE A 101 6.19 -0.28 -1.56
N ASP A 102 6.21 -1.49 -0.98
CA ASP A 102 5.32 -2.60 -1.35
C ASP A 102 3.95 -2.54 -0.65
N ASN A 103 3.84 -1.72 0.39
CA ASN A 103 2.60 -1.49 1.13
C ASN A 103 2.12 -0.06 0.87
N TYR A 104 0.97 0.10 0.22
CA TYR A 104 0.52 1.40 -0.26
C TYR A 104 -0.99 1.54 -0.41
N LEU A 105 -1.46 2.79 -0.45
CA LEU A 105 -2.82 3.17 -0.82
C LEU A 105 -2.79 3.87 -2.18
N VAL A 106 -3.82 3.63 -2.97
CA VAL A 106 -4.10 4.33 -4.22
C VAL A 106 -5.45 5.02 -4.11
N PRO A 107 -5.48 6.28 -3.67
CA PRO A 107 -6.63 7.16 -3.85
C PRO A 107 -7.12 7.21 -5.30
N GLU A 108 -8.41 6.99 -5.50
CA GLU A 108 -9.06 7.08 -6.82
C GLU A 108 -9.56 8.51 -7.12
N ASP A 109 -9.82 9.30 -6.08
CA ASP A 109 -10.38 10.65 -6.17
C ASP A 109 -9.32 11.74 -6.39
N CYS A 110 -8.05 11.37 -6.61
CA CYS A 110 -7.00 12.32 -6.96
C CYS A 110 -6.95 12.59 -8.45
N ASP A 111 -6.64 13.85 -8.83
CA ASP A 111 -6.58 14.28 -10.23
C ASP A 111 -5.78 13.29 -11.11
N SER A 112 -6.34 12.96 -12.27
CA SER A 112 -5.84 11.91 -13.17
C SER A 112 -4.41 12.10 -13.66
N GLU A 113 -3.88 13.32 -13.61
CA GLU A 113 -2.51 13.63 -13.98
C GLU A 113 -1.51 13.30 -12.86
N ASN A 114 -1.98 13.16 -11.61
CA ASN A 114 -1.17 12.93 -10.43
C ASN A 114 -1.79 11.82 -9.56
N ARG A 115 -1.79 10.57 -10.06
CA ARG A 115 -2.08 9.40 -9.21
C ARG A 115 -1.09 9.40 -8.04
N VAL A 116 -1.57 9.78 -6.86
CA VAL A 116 -0.78 9.76 -5.63
C VAL A 116 -0.75 8.34 -5.11
N VAL A 117 0.44 7.85 -4.80
CA VAL A 117 0.63 6.58 -4.09
C VAL A 117 1.13 6.93 -2.69
N LEU A 118 0.37 6.55 -1.67
CA LEU A 118 0.73 6.77 -0.28
C LEU A 118 1.32 5.48 0.28
N TYR A 119 2.47 5.56 0.94
CA TYR A 119 3.09 4.37 1.52
C TYR A 119 2.63 4.16 2.94
N LEU A 120 2.31 2.91 3.26
CA LEU A 120 1.72 2.52 4.53
C LEU A 120 2.75 1.75 5.37
N SER A 121 2.86 2.12 6.63
CA SER A 121 3.51 1.32 7.66
C SER A 121 2.82 1.49 9.00
N MET A 122 3.16 0.63 9.95
CA MET A 122 2.67 0.69 11.31
C MET A 122 3.82 0.78 12.31
N GLU A 123 3.70 1.64 13.32
CA GLU A 123 4.63 1.64 14.45
C GLU A 123 3.86 1.49 15.75
N LYS A 124 4.10 0.39 16.47
CA LYS A 124 3.37 0.00 17.70
C LYS A 124 1.87 -0.15 17.44
N SER A 125 1.10 0.92 17.65
CA SER A 125 -0.35 1.01 17.45
C SER A 125 -0.73 2.29 16.70
N SER A 126 0.20 2.80 15.91
CA SER A 126 0.00 3.90 14.98
C SER A 126 0.00 3.36 13.56
N LEU A 127 -0.90 3.88 12.74
CA LEU A 127 -0.78 3.84 11.29
C LEU A 127 0.01 5.07 10.84
N ILE A 128 0.95 4.88 9.93
CA ILE A 128 1.76 5.94 9.33
C ILE A 128 1.50 5.92 7.82
N LEU A 129 0.99 7.03 7.29
CA LEU A 129 0.89 7.26 5.85
C LEU A 129 1.96 8.25 5.43
N THR A 130 2.84 7.82 4.52
CA THR A 130 3.91 8.65 3.96
C THR A 130 3.53 9.08 2.56
N TYR A 131 3.54 10.39 2.34
CA TYR A 131 3.26 10.99 1.05
C TYR A 131 4.52 10.95 0.17
N PRO A 132 4.37 10.79 -1.16
CA PRO A 132 5.50 10.79 -2.07
C PRO A 132 6.19 12.15 -2.06
N GLY A 133 7.53 12.16 -2.04
CA GLY A 133 8.34 13.38 -2.05
C GLY A 133 9.61 13.23 -1.22
N PHE A 134 10.62 14.07 -1.51
CA PHE A 134 11.93 14.01 -0.85
C PHE A 134 11.95 14.62 0.55
N GLU A 135 10.88 15.33 0.93
CA GLU A 135 10.81 16.11 2.17
C GLU A 135 10.16 15.35 3.33
N GLY A 136 9.83 14.06 3.15
CA GLY A 136 9.39 13.17 4.23
C GLY A 136 7.99 13.47 4.78
N SER A 137 7.13 14.11 3.99
CA SER A 137 5.73 14.40 4.35
C SER A 137 5.00 13.14 4.84
N ALA A 138 4.41 13.20 6.04
CA ALA A 138 3.75 12.03 6.63
C ALA A 138 2.61 12.41 7.59
N GLN A 139 1.76 11.43 7.87
CA GLN A 139 0.65 11.53 8.82
C GLN A 139 0.62 10.30 9.71
N ILE A 140 0.32 10.52 11.00
CA ILE A 140 0.18 9.46 12.00
C ILE A 140 -1.27 9.41 12.45
N TYR A 141 -1.83 8.21 12.39
CA TYR A 141 -3.18 7.92 12.84
C TYR A 141 -3.18 6.94 14.00
N ARG A 142 -4.22 7.01 14.84
CA ARG A 142 -4.49 6.09 15.94
C ARG A 142 -5.83 5.40 15.75
N LYS A 143 -5.90 4.13 16.15
CA LYS A 143 -7.15 3.37 16.07
C LYS A 143 -8.20 4.03 16.97
N ASN A 144 -9.39 4.28 16.41
CA ASN A 144 -10.55 4.84 17.10
C ASN A 144 -11.41 3.72 17.71
#